data_AF-A0A0F9C4Z0-F1
#
_entry.id   AF-A0A0F9C4Z0-F1
#
_cell.length_a   1.000
_cell.length_b   1.000
_cell.length_c   1.000
_cell.angle_alpha   90.00
_cell.angle_beta   90.00
_cell.angle_gamma   90.00
#
_symmetry.space_group_name_H-M   'P 1'
#
loop_
_entity.id
_entity.type
_entity.pdbx_description
1 polymer ?
#
loop_
_entity_poly.entity_id
_entity_poly.type
_entity_poly.pdbx_seq_one_letter_code
_entity_poly.pdbx_strand_id
1 'polypeptide(L)'
;MSEKLKVLFKAPFRDYSGYSTVARQLLLELHKMDKFDLYLEPIVWINSGNLDLNPADKVILDGLVEKGKNITPEDTTLIHFSIATEFFGAQSPFKNTIGFTMLETDKVTPTWAQ
;
A
#
# COMPACT_ATOMS: atom_id res chain seq x y z
N MET A 1 9.86 -24.65 9.48
CA MET A 1 9.44 -23.24 9.65
C MET A 1 8.22 -23.05 8.76
N SER A 2 7.13 -22.45 9.26
CA SER A 2 6.00 -22.09 8.39
C SER A 2 6.47 -21.09 7.35
N GLU A 3 6.10 -21.26 6.08
CA GLU A 3 6.32 -20.21 5.08
C GLU A 3 5.61 -18.92 5.54
N LYS A 4 6.30 -17.78 5.44
CA LYS A 4 5.72 -16.47 5.74
C LYS A 4 4.67 -16.15 4.68
N LEU A 5 3.56 -15.53 5.09
CA LEU A 5 2.53 -15.08 4.16
C LEU A 5 3.11 -14.06 3.17
N LYS A 6 2.95 -14.30 1.86
CA LYS A 6 3.34 -13.36 0.80
C LYS A 6 2.33 -12.22 0.74
N VAL A 7 2.82 -11.00 0.89
CA VAL A 7 1.99 -9.79 0.91
C VAL A 7 2.55 -8.76 -0.06
N LEU A 8 1.78 -8.42 -1.08
CA LEU A 8 2.02 -7.27 -1.93
C LEU A 8 1.32 -6.05 -1.34
N PHE A 9 2.08 -5.04 -1.01
CA PHE A 9 1.56 -3.75 -0.57
C PHE A 9 1.56 -2.80 -1.76
N LYS A 10 0.39 -2.31 -2.17
CA LYS A 10 0.25 -1.35 -3.27
C LYS A 10 -0.16 0.01 -2.73
N ALA A 11 0.71 1.02 -2.81
CA ALA A 11 0.49 2.29 -2.10
C ALA A 11 1.25 3.51 -2.63
N PRO A 12 0.76 4.75 -2.40
CA PRO A 12 1.39 6.00 -2.81
C PRO A 12 2.46 6.46 -1.80
N PHE A 13 3.44 5.60 -1.49
CA PHE A 13 4.36 5.83 -0.36
C PHE A 13 5.37 6.97 -0.57
N ARG A 14 5.58 7.44 -1.80
CA ARG A 14 6.59 8.45 -2.14
C ARG A 14 6.08 9.90 -2.14
N ASP A 15 4.84 10.13 -1.78
CA ASP A 15 4.20 11.45 -1.80
C ASP A 15 4.22 12.11 -0.40
N TYR A 16 4.02 13.43 -0.36
CA TYR A 16 3.95 14.29 0.82
C TYR A 16 2.59 14.20 1.54
N SER A 17 1.58 13.61 0.92
CA SER A 17 0.24 13.54 1.51
C SER A 17 0.22 12.81 2.86
N GLY A 18 -0.78 13.14 3.69
CA GLY A 18 -1.06 12.40 4.93
C GLY A 18 -1.26 10.90 4.67
N TYR A 19 -1.91 10.55 3.56
CA TYR A 19 -2.13 9.17 3.14
C TYR A 19 -0.84 8.42 2.89
N SER A 20 0.07 9.06 2.16
CA SER A 20 1.40 8.55 1.85
C SER A 20 2.23 8.34 3.12
N THR A 21 2.08 9.25 4.09
CA THR A 21 2.73 9.14 5.40
C THR A 21 2.22 7.94 6.19
N VAL A 22 0.90 7.76 6.27
CA VAL A 22 0.28 6.60 6.95
C VAL A 22 0.66 5.30 6.25
N ALA A 23 0.60 5.26 4.91
CA ALA A 23 0.99 4.08 4.14
C ALA A 23 2.46 3.69 4.38
N ARG A 24 3.38 4.66 4.41
CA ARG A 24 4.79 4.40 4.76
C ARG A 24 4.94 3.85 6.16
N GLN A 25 4.31 4.48 7.16
CA GLN A 25 4.42 4.04 8.55
C GLN A 25 3.92 2.61 8.71
N LEU A 26 2.75 2.28 8.15
CA LEU A 26 2.22 0.93 8.19
C LEU A 26 3.17 -0.07 7.53
N LEU A 27 3.71 0.26 6.35
CA LEU A 27 4.63 -0.61 5.64
C LEU A 27 5.94 -0.87 6.41
N LEU A 28 6.50 0.16 7.04
CA LEU A 28 7.70 0.05 7.86
C LEU A 28 7.45 -0.77 9.14
N GLU A 29 6.31 -0.61 9.80
CA GLU A 29 5.94 -1.42 10.96
C GLU A 29 5.71 -2.89 10.57
N LEU A 30 5.02 -3.15 9.45
CA LEU A 30 4.88 -4.51 8.92
C LEU A 30 6.23 -5.16 8.61
N HIS A 31 7.18 -4.39 8.08
CA HIS A 31 8.54 -4.86 7.83
C HIS A 31 9.27 -5.21 9.13
N LYS A 32 9.20 -4.34 10.14
CA LYS A 32 9.82 -4.57 11.46
C LYS A 32 9.27 -5.82 12.16
N MET A 33 7.99 -6.15 11.95
CA MET A 33 7.39 -7.34 12.55
C MET A 33 8.01 -8.65 12.06
N ASP A 34 8.63 -8.66 10.86
CA ASP A 34 9.25 -9.83 10.23
C ASP A 34 8.36 -11.08 10.14
N LYS A 35 7.04 -10.91 10.12
CA LYS A 35 6.06 -12.01 10.00
C LYS A 35 5.63 -12.29 8.58
N PHE A 36 5.89 -11.36 7.67
CA PHE A 36 5.38 -11.37 6.30
C PHE A 36 6.53 -11.38 5.30
N ASP A 37 6.32 -12.07 4.20
CA ASP A 37 7.16 -11.94 3.02
C ASP A 37 6.63 -10.74 2.21
N LEU A 38 7.17 -9.55 2.50
CA LEU A 38 6.65 -8.29 1.95
C LEU A 38 7.20 -7.98 0.55
N TYR A 39 6.35 -7.36 -0.25
CA TYR A 39 6.61 -6.84 -1.59
C TYR A 39 5.91 -5.48 -1.71
N LEU A 40 6.43 -4.58 -2.55
CA LEU A 40 5.88 -3.23 -2.71
C LEU A 40 5.64 -2.89 -4.17
N GLU A 41 4.45 -2.40 -4.48
CA GLU A 41 4.10 -1.78 -5.77
C GLU A 41 3.76 -0.30 -5.54
N PRO A 42 4.56 0.64 -6.06
CA PRO A 42 4.27 2.06 -5.91
C PRO A 42 3.02 2.47 -6.70
N ILE A 43 2.14 3.23 -6.07
CA ILE A 43 1.16 4.07 -6.77
C ILE A 43 1.81 5.45 -6.96
N VAL A 44 1.78 5.96 -8.19
CA VAL A 44 2.36 7.27 -8.53
C VAL A 44 1.23 8.17 -9.02
N TRP A 45 0.89 9.19 -8.25
CA TRP A 45 -0.09 10.21 -8.63
C TRP A 45 0.59 11.38 -9.34
N ILE A 46 -0.17 12.13 -10.16
CA ILE A 46 0.35 13.23 -11.00
C ILE A 46 1.08 14.31 -10.17
N ASN A 47 0.65 14.54 -8.93
CA ASN A 47 1.27 15.47 -7.98
C ASN A 47 2.10 14.77 -6.89
N SER A 48 2.60 13.56 -7.17
CA SER A 48 3.53 12.88 -6.26
C SER A 48 4.82 13.67 -6.20
N GLY A 49 4.90 14.58 -5.25
CA GLY A 49 6.17 15.19 -4.93
C GLY A 49 7.05 14.05 -4.41
N ASN A 50 8.03 13.64 -5.21
CA ASN A 50 9.01 12.61 -4.84
C ASN A 50 9.68 13.04 -3.53
N LEU A 51 9.15 12.56 -2.41
CA LEU A 51 9.64 12.91 -1.09
C LEU A 51 11.03 12.29 -0.92
N ASP A 52 11.98 13.11 -0.49
CA ASP A 52 13.25 12.62 0.01
C ASP A 52 13.01 11.91 1.35
N LEU A 53 12.85 10.59 1.26
CA LEU A 53 12.75 9.72 2.41
C LEU A 53 14.06 9.73 3.19
N ASN A 54 13.97 9.45 4.50
CA ASN A 54 15.20 9.21 5.24
C ASN A 54 15.97 8.04 4.60
N PRO A 55 17.32 8.05 4.64
CA PRO A 55 18.11 7.07 3.90
C PRO A 55 17.84 5.62 4.28
N ALA A 56 17.50 5.35 5.54
CA ALA A 56 17.25 3.99 6.03
C ALA A 56 15.95 3.42 5.44
N ASP A 57 14.86 4.18 5.53
CA ASP A 57 13.56 3.79 4.98
C ASP A 57 13.64 3.66 3.46
N LYS A 58 14.38 4.56 2.80
CA LYS A 58 14.58 4.50 1.34
C LYS A 58 15.17 3.17 0.90
N VAL A 59 16.24 2.71 1.56
CA VAL A 59 16.89 1.43 1.22
C VAL A 59 15.93 0.25 1.39
N ILE A 60 15.16 0.23 2.48
CA ILE A 60 14.17 -0.82 2.75
C ILE A 60 13.10 -0.81 1.65
N LEU A 61 12.48 0.34 1.42
CA LEU A 61 11.34 0.47 0.53
C LEU A 61 11.74 0.21 -0.92
N ASP A 62 12.89 0.72 -1.37
CA ASP A 62 13.40 0.46 -2.72
C ASP A 62 13.70 -1.03 -2.92
N GLY A 63 14.25 -1.71 -1.90
CA GLY A 63 14.42 -3.17 -1.93
C GLY A 63 13.11 -3.93 -2.07
N LEU A 64 12.06 -3.49 -1.38
CA LEU A 64 10.72 -4.09 -1.50
C LEU A 64 10.08 -3.82 -2.88
N VAL A 65 10.35 -2.65 -3.50
CA VAL A 65 9.90 -2.34 -4.86
C VAL A 65 10.55 -3.28 -5.86
N GLU A 66 11.87 -3.45 -5.78
CA GLU A 66 12.59 -4.35 -6.69
C GLU A 66 12.09 -5.79 -6.57
N LYS A 67 11.82 -6.24 -5.34
CA LYS A 67 11.25 -7.55 -5.08
C LYS A 67 9.84 -7.72 -5.65
N GLY A 68 9.02 -6.66 -5.61
CA GLY A 68 7.65 -6.63 -6.13
C GLY A 68 7.54 -6.87 -7.64
N LYS A 69 8.59 -6.60 -8.42
CA LYS A 69 8.59 -6.77 -9.88
C LYS A 69 8.37 -8.22 -10.35
N ASN A 70 8.64 -9.20 -9.48
CA ASN A 70 8.55 -10.63 -9.80
C ASN A 70 7.43 -11.35 -9.02
N ILE A 71 6.44 -10.61 -8.52
CA ILE A 71 5.34 -11.19 -7.75
C ILE A 71 4.38 -11.99 -8.65
N THR A 72 3.92 -13.14 -8.17
CA THR A 72 2.83 -13.90 -8.80
C THR A 72 1.53 -13.74 -7.99
N PRO A 73 0.37 -13.46 -8.63
CA PRO A 73 -0.88 -13.21 -7.90
C PRO A 73 -1.46 -14.41 -7.15
N GLU A 74 -1.23 -15.63 -7.67
CA GLU A 74 -1.91 -16.88 -7.29
C GLU A 74 -1.77 -17.23 -5.80
N ASP A 75 -0.67 -16.86 -5.17
CA ASP A 75 -0.39 -17.11 -3.75
C ASP A 75 -0.07 -15.86 -2.93
N THR A 76 -0.40 -14.69 -3.47
CA THR A 76 -0.08 -13.41 -2.84
C THR A 76 -1.34 -12.75 -2.30
N THR A 77 -1.27 -12.25 -1.07
CA THR A 77 -2.28 -11.35 -0.51
C THR A 77 -1.97 -9.92 -0.91
N LEU A 78 -2.92 -9.23 -1.52
CA LEU A 78 -2.81 -7.80 -1.81
C LEU A 78 -3.31 -6.99 -0.61
N ILE A 79 -2.49 -6.04 -0.15
CA ILE A 79 -2.94 -4.89 0.63
C ILE A 79 -2.91 -3.68 -0.30
N HIS A 80 -4.09 -3.14 -0.62
CA HIS A 80 -4.22 -2.01 -1.54
C HIS A 80 -4.59 -0.76 -0.75
N PHE A 81 -3.66 0.20 -0.71
CA PHE A 81 -3.80 1.47 -0.02
C PHE A 81 -3.89 2.58 -1.08
N SER A 82 -5.11 2.93 -1.48
CA SER A 82 -5.35 3.83 -2.61
C SER A 82 -6.56 4.74 -2.37
N ILE A 83 -6.85 5.63 -3.31
CA ILE A 83 -8.15 6.29 -3.38
C ILE A 83 -9.21 5.33 -3.95
N ALA A 84 -10.48 5.61 -3.69
CA ALA A 84 -11.58 4.68 -3.97
C ALA A 84 -11.70 4.30 -5.45
N THR A 85 -11.40 5.24 -6.35
CA THR A 85 -11.44 5.03 -7.81
C THR A 85 -10.37 4.07 -8.31
N GLU A 86 -9.32 3.84 -7.53
CA GLU A 86 -8.19 2.96 -7.89
C GLU A 86 -8.32 1.57 -7.25
N PHE A 87 -9.31 1.36 -6.38
CA PHE A 87 -9.44 0.11 -5.65
C PHE A 87 -9.95 -1.02 -6.56
N PHE A 88 -9.14 -2.08 -6.70
CA PHE A 88 -9.48 -3.24 -7.52
C PHE A 88 -10.74 -4.00 -7.09
N GLY A 89 -11.10 -3.95 -5.80
CA GLY A 89 -12.29 -4.64 -5.27
C GLY A 89 -12.34 -6.12 -5.67
N ALA A 90 -13.49 -6.55 -6.20
CA ALA A 90 -13.72 -7.92 -6.66
C ALA A 90 -12.97 -8.31 -7.95
N GLN A 91 -12.36 -7.35 -8.65
CA GLN A 91 -11.62 -7.58 -9.90
C GLN A 91 -10.13 -7.90 -9.65
N SER A 92 -9.71 -7.94 -8.38
CA SER A 92 -8.33 -8.21 -8.02
C SER A 92 -7.89 -9.62 -8.44
N PRO A 93 -6.75 -9.78 -9.14
CA PRO A 93 -6.22 -11.10 -9.51
C PRO A 93 -5.52 -11.83 -8.34
N PHE A 94 -5.42 -11.19 -7.18
CA PHE A 94 -4.73 -11.72 -6.00
C PHE A 94 -5.62 -12.62 -5.17
N LYS A 95 -5.02 -13.65 -4.56
CA LYS A 95 -5.71 -14.65 -3.73
C LYS A 95 -6.62 -14.04 -2.67
N ASN A 96 -6.12 -13.02 -1.98
CA ASN A 96 -6.89 -12.21 -1.04
C ASN A 96 -6.61 -10.73 -1.31
N THR A 97 -7.59 -9.87 -1.06
CA THR A 97 -7.42 -8.41 -1.17
C THR A 97 -7.96 -7.72 0.07
N ILE A 98 -7.09 -6.98 0.75
CA ILE A 98 -7.40 -6.13 1.88
C ILE A 98 -7.28 -4.68 1.41
N GLY A 99 -8.38 -3.94 1.47
CA GLY A 99 -8.43 -2.55 1.04
C GLY A 99 -8.38 -1.57 2.18
N PHE A 100 -7.52 -0.57 2.04
CA PHE A 100 -7.67 0.71 2.72
C PHE A 100 -7.93 1.76 1.66
N THR A 101 -9.09 2.41 1.74
CA THR A 101 -9.45 3.50 0.85
C THR A 101 -9.89 4.70 1.66
N MET A 102 -9.67 5.88 1.09
CA MET A 102 -10.27 7.10 1.60
C MET A 102 -11.21 7.72 0.55
N LEU A 103 -12.31 8.28 1.03
CA LEU A 103 -13.24 9.11 0.27
C LEU A 103 -12.99 10.56 0.69
N GLU A 104 -12.48 11.37 -0.24
CA GLU A 104 -12.42 12.81 -0.05
C GLU A 104 -13.73 13.42 -0.56
N THR A 105 -14.44 14.12 0.32
CA THR A 105 -15.70 14.81 -0.02
C THR A 105 -15.74 16.14 0.69
N ASP A 106 -16.02 17.21 -0.06
CA ASP A 106 -16.39 18.52 0.46
C ASP A 106 -17.88 18.57 0.87
N LYS A 107 -18.65 17.54 0.49
CA LYS A 107 -20.03 17.34 0.87
C LYS A 107 -20.11 16.47 2.11
N VAL A 108 -20.47 17.08 3.23
CA VAL A 108 -21.02 16.35 4.38
C VAL A 108 -22.43 15.95 4.01
N THR A 109 -22.59 14.79 3.39
CA THR A 109 -23.93 14.19 3.33
C THR A 109 -23.93 13.00 4.26
N PRO A 110 -24.56 13.17 5.42
CA PRO A 110 -25.42 12.09 5.81
C PRO A 110 -26.74 12.56 6.43
N THR A 111 -27.83 12.15 5.77
CA THR A 111 -29.15 12.01 6.43
C THR A 111 -29.16 10.93 7.51
N TRP A 112 -28.07 10.16 7.68
CA TRP A 112 -27.92 9.17 8.77
C TRP A 112 -27.30 9.75 10.05
N ALA A 113 -26.71 10.95 10.01
CA ALA A 113 -26.23 11.68 11.19
C ALA A 113 -27.18 12.82 11.59
N GLN A 114 -28.44 12.74 11.14
CA GLN A 114 -29.53 13.57 11.63
C GLN A 114 -30.28 12.84 12.75
#